data_AF-A0A914TY01-F1
#
_entry.id   AF-A0A914TY01-F1
#
_cell.length_a   1.000
_cell.length_b   1.000
_cell.length_c   1.000
_cell.angle_alpha   90.00
_cell.angle_beta   90.00
_cell.angle_gamma   90.00
#
_symmetry.space_group_name_H-M   'P 1'
#
loop_
_entity.id
_entity.type
_entity.pdbx_description
1 polymer ?
#
loop_
_entity_poly.entity_id
_entity_poly.type
_entity_poly.pdbx_seq_one_letter_code
_entity_poly.pdbx_strand_id
1 'polypeptide(L)'
;HCNNWMLVAPKDDRHCAFCGEIGDGEPAYTGRLLNVDANEWVHVNCAIWSVEVHESECGGLNNVQAAIKQARSTKCSICNYSGASLKCIKLECEKWYHLFCAINSECVFMKDTTMACKDHCNNIHPEVCVTQLEALRRIYVEREENALLARIYNNSFSSDMMMRVGNL
;
A
#
# COMPACT_ATOMS: atom_id res chain seq x y z
N HIS A 1 -3.51 30.98 35.71
CA HIS A 1 -4.52 30.70 34.66
C HIS A 1 -3.80 30.55 33.33
N CYS A 2 -3.22 29.37 33.09
CA CYS A 2 -2.60 29.07 31.79
C CYS A 2 -3.69 28.50 30.89
N ASN A 3 -3.98 29.22 29.80
CA ASN A 3 -5.02 28.88 28.84
C ASN A 3 -4.65 27.58 28.12
N ASN A 4 -5.51 26.58 28.31
CA ASN A 4 -5.45 25.27 27.69
C ASN A 4 -5.85 25.37 26.21
N TRP A 5 -4.96 25.88 25.35
CA TRP A 5 -5.04 25.67 23.91
C TRP A 5 -4.46 24.30 23.57
N MET A 6 -5.15 23.23 23.98
CA MET A 6 -5.05 21.99 23.22
C MET A 6 -5.74 22.24 21.88
N LEU A 7 -4.96 22.68 20.90
CA LEU A 7 -5.32 22.55 19.50
C LEU A 7 -5.56 21.07 19.28
N VAL A 8 -6.83 20.67 19.25
CA VAL A 8 -7.21 19.32 18.84
C VAL A 8 -6.65 19.15 17.44
N ALA A 9 -5.63 18.29 17.29
CA ALA A 9 -5.08 17.98 15.99
C ALA A 9 -6.24 17.60 15.05
N PRO A 10 -6.28 18.10 13.80
CA PRO A 10 -7.32 17.71 12.86
C PRO A 10 -7.41 16.19 12.81
N LYS A 11 -8.63 15.66 12.90
CA LYS A 11 -8.85 14.22 12.80
C LYS A 11 -8.37 13.75 11.42
N ASP A 12 -7.44 12.81 11.39
CA ASP A 12 -7.04 12.15 10.14
C ASP A 12 -8.21 11.27 9.67
N ASP A 13 -8.70 11.55 8.47
CA ASP A 13 -9.78 10.84 7.80
C ASP A 13 -9.30 10.09 6.55
N ARG A 14 -7.98 10.03 6.33
CA ARG A 14 -7.39 9.29 5.22
C ARG A 14 -7.49 7.80 5.53
N HIS A 15 -8.02 7.04 4.59
CA HIS A 15 -8.12 5.58 4.71
C HIS A 15 -7.22 4.91 3.68
N CYS A 16 -6.61 3.79 4.05
CA CYS A 16 -5.86 2.96 3.11
C CYS A 16 -6.82 2.21 2.18
N ALA A 17 -6.65 2.35 0.86
CA ALA A 17 -7.48 1.69 -0.14
C ALA A 17 -7.35 0.15 -0.16
N PHE A 18 -6.33 -0.40 0.49
CA PHE A 18 -6.16 -1.85 0.66
C PHE A 18 -6.82 -2.35 1.95
N CYS A 19 -6.35 -1.92 3.12
CA CYS A 19 -6.81 -2.47 4.40
C CYS A 19 -8.01 -1.74 5.02
N GLY A 20 -8.35 -0.54 4.54
CA GLY A 20 -9.44 0.27 5.07
C GLY A 20 -9.14 1.01 6.39
N GLU A 21 -7.98 0.77 7.00
CA GLU A 21 -7.58 1.44 8.25
C GLU A 21 -7.34 2.94 8.06
N ILE A 22 -7.63 3.70 9.12
CA ILE A 22 -7.55 5.16 9.15
C ILE A 22 -6.19 5.62 9.64
N GLY A 23 -5.61 6.62 8.96
CA GLY A 23 -4.36 7.25 9.35
C GLY A 23 -3.13 6.39 9.11
N ASP A 24 -1.99 6.86 9.57
CA ASP A 24 -0.72 6.13 9.44
C ASP A 24 -0.69 4.92 10.38
N GLY A 25 -0.12 3.82 9.92
CA GLY A 25 0.17 2.66 10.76
C GLY A 25 1.62 2.63 11.24
N GLU A 26 1.88 1.75 12.19
CA GLU A 26 3.22 1.50 12.71
C GLU A 26 4.16 0.97 11.60
N PRO A 27 5.41 1.46 11.47
CA PRO A 27 6.35 1.05 10.42
C PRO A 27 6.60 -0.46 10.32
N ALA A 28 6.57 -1.17 11.45
CA ALA A 28 6.74 -2.62 11.50
C ALA A 28 5.59 -3.42 10.86
N TYR A 29 4.42 -2.79 10.71
CA TYR A 29 3.22 -3.40 10.17
C TYR A 29 2.86 -2.79 8.82
N THR A 30 2.00 -1.78 8.78
CA THR A 30 1.54 -1.16 7.52
C THR A 30 2.35 0.07 7.14
N GLY A 31 2.90 0.80 8.12
CA GLY A 31 3.62 2.06 7.90
C GLY A 31 2.70 3.24 7.54
N ARG A 32 3.32 4.37 7.16
CA ARG A 32 2.60 5.62 6.82
C ARG A 32 1.75 5.52 5.56
N LEU A 33 0.79 6.42 5.38
CA LEU A 33 0.01 6.57 4.16
C LEU A 33 0.78 7.35 3.08
N LEU A 34 0.69 6.86 1.85
CA LEU A 34 1.15 7.47 0.61
C LEU A 34 -0.05 7.96 -0.20
N ASN A 35 0.06 9.14 -0.80
CA ASN A 35 -0.98 9.65 -1.70
C ASN A 35 -0.83 9.03 -3.09
N VAL A 36 -1.87 8.32 -3.55
CA VAL A 36 -1.93 7.70 -4.88
C VAL A 36 -2.56 8.67 -5.89
N ASP A 37 -3.75 9.17 -5.57
CA ASP A 37 -4.53 10.11 -6.39
C ASP A 37 -5.38 11.03 -5.49
N ALA A 38 -6.28 11.82 -6.07
CA ALA A 38 -7.25 12.63 -5.34
C ALA A 38 -8.08 11.76 -4.39
N ASN A 39 -7.95 12.01 -3.08
CA ASN A 39 -8.61 11.27 -2.00
C ASN A 39 -8.31 9.75 -1.96
N GLU A 40 -7.26 9.27 -2.63
CA GLU A 40 -6.87 7.86 -2.59
C GLU A 40 -5.49 7.71 -1.94
N TRP A 41 -5.44 6.93 -0.86
CA TRP A 41 -4.25 6.72 -0.05
C TRP A 41 -3.99 5.23 0.16
N VAL A 42 -2.73 4.85 0.33
CA VAL A 42 -2.35 3.47 0.66
C VAL A 42 -1.22 3.47 1.67
N HIS A 43 -1.20 2.51 2.59
CA HIS A 43 -0.05 2.31 3.45
C HIS A 43 1.15 1.81 2.65
N VAL A 44 2.36 2.24 3.04
CA VAL A 44 3.63 1.86 2.40
C VAL A 44 3.75 0.35 2.24
N ASN A 45 3.62 -0.42 3.33
CA ASN A 45 3.84 -1.85 3.26
C ASN A 45 2.65 -2.57 2.61
N CYS A 46 1.42 -2.04 2.73
CA CYS A 46 0.29 -2.58 1.97
C CYS A 46 0.54 -2.51 0.47
N ALA A 47 1.13 -1.41 -0.02
CA ALA A 47 1.48 -1.26 -1.42
C ALA A 47 2.67 -2.14 -1.81
N ILE A 48 3.79 -2.12 -1.05
CA ILE A 48 5.01 -2.90 -1.36
C ILE A 48 4.71 -4.39 -1.53
N TRP A 49 3.85 -4.95 -0.69
CA TRP A 49 3.54 -6.39 -0.72
C TRP A 49 2.38 -6.74 -1.65
N SER A 50 1.75 -5.76 -2.30
CA SER A 50 0.67 -6.03 -3.25
C SER A 50 1.22 -6.69 -4.52
N VAL A 51 0.47 -7.66 -5.04
CA VAL A 51 0.82 -8.28 -6.33
C VAL A 51 0.85 -7.20 -7.42
N GLU A 52 1.77 -7.35 -8.38
CA GLU A 52 2.01 -6.45 -9.51
C GLU A 52 2.64 -5.09 -9.17
N VAL A 53 2.75 -4.73 -7.88
CA VAL A 53 3.49 -3.54 -7.45
C VAL A 53 4.97 -3.86 -7.43
N HIS A 54 5.76 -2.98 -8.04
CA HIS A 54 7.21 -3.10 -8.08
C HIS A 54 7.84 -1.81 -7.59
N GLU A 55 8.88 -1.95 -6.78
CA GLU A 55 9.69 -0.83 -6.30
C GLU A 55 10.87 -0.60 -7.25
N SER A 56 11.08 0.64 -7.68
CA SER A 56 12.28 1.06 -8.42
C SER A 56 13.48 1.21 -7.48
N GLU A 57 14.69 1.30 -8.04
CA GLU A 57 15.92 1.52 -7.24
C GLU A 57 15.88 2.80 -6.39
N CYS A 58 15.07 3.78 -6.79
CA CYS A 58 14.88 5.04 -6.07
C CYS A 58 13.73 5.00 -5.03
N GLY A 59 13.06 3.85 -4.87
CA GLY A 59 11.93 3.68 -3.95
C GLY A 59 10.56 4.07 -4.52
N GLY A 60 10.45 4.23 -5.83
CA GLY A 60 9.20 4.54 -6.52
C GLY A 60 8.37 3.28 -6.74
N LEU A 61 7.14 3.26 -6.23
CA LEU A 61 6.19 2.15 -6.41
C LEU A 61 5.38 2.32 -7.68
N ASN A 62 5.49 1.35 -8.58
CA ASN A 62 4.77 1.30 -9.85
C ASN A 62 3.53 0.40 -9.75
N ASN A 63 2.57 0.58 -10.66
CA ASN A 63 1.34 -0.22 -10.76
C ASN A 63 0.40 -0.19 -9.55
N VAL A 64 0.59 0.73 -8.60
CA VAL A 64 -0.23 0.81 -7.38
C VAL A 64 -1.73 0.97 -7.70
N GLN A 65 -2.09 1.79 -8.70
CA GLN A 65 -3.49 1.97 -9.11
C GLN A 65 -4.12 0.69 -9.67
N ALA A 66 -3.36 -0.11 -10.42
CA ALA A 66 -3.83 -1.38 -10.97
C ALA A 66 -4.10 -2.38 -9.84
N ALA A 67 -3.17 -2.48 -8.88
CA ALA A 67 -3.32 -3.31 -7.69
C ALA A 67 -4.55 -2.89 -6.85
N ILE A 68 -4.78 -1.59 -6.65
CA ILE A 68 -5.99 -1.10 -5.96
C ILE A 68 -7.26 -1.53 -6.71
N LYS A 69 -7.29 -1.37 -8.04
CA LYS A 69 -8.45 -1.73 -8.86
C LYS A 69 -8.79 -3.21 -8.72
N GLN A 70 -7.79 -4.09 -8.71
CA GLN A 70 -7.99 -5.51 -8.46
C GLN A 70 -8.48 -5.76 -7.04
N ALA A 71 -7.82 -5.17 -6.05
CA ALA A 71 -8.10 -5.38 -4.62
C ALA A 71 -9.55 -5.02 -4.25
N ARG A 72 -10.17 -4.03 -4.92
CA ARG A 72 -11.57 -3.61 -4.66
C ARG A 72 -12.60 -4.74 -4.75
N SER A 73 -12.38 -5.75 -5.60
CA SER A 73 -13.27 -6.92 -5.71
C SER A 73 -12.69 -8.19 -5.08
N THR A 74 -11.45 -8.15 -4.58
CA THR A 74 -10.77 -9.31 -3.99
C THR A 74 -11.00 -9.37 -2.50
N LYS A 75 -11.58 -10.48 -2.03
CA LYS A 75 -11.84 -10.73 -0.61
C LYS A 75 -10.65 -11.35 0.09
N CYS A 76 -10.39 -10.91 1.32
CA CYS A 76 -9.41 -11.53 2.19
C CYS A 76 -9.88 -12.90 2.68
N SER A 77 -8.98 -13.88 2.65
CA SER A 77 -9.24 -15.25 3.14
C SER A 77 -9.37 -15.35 4.66
N ILE A 78 -9.04 -14.29 5.40
CA ILE A 78 -9.10 -14.23 6.87
C ILE A 78 -10.32 -13.43 7.33
N CYS A 79 -10.47 -12.17 6.90
CA CYS A 79 -11.54 -11.29 7.36
C CYS A 79 -12.75 -11.21 6.40
N ASN A 80 -12.64 -11.78 5.20
CA ASN A 80 -13.69 -11.79 4.15
C ASN A 80 -14.13 -10.41 3.61
N TYR A 81 -13.45 -9.33 4.01
CA TYR A 81 -13.63 -7.99 3.44
C TYR A 81 -12.82 -7.82 2.14
N SER A 82 -13.29 -6.93 1.27
CA SER A 82 -12.57 -6.53 0.05
C SER A 82 -11.29 -5.73 0.37
N GLY A 83 -10.43 -5.56 -0.63
CA GLY A 83 -9.18 -4.80 -0.52
C GLY A 83 -7.94 -5.67 -0.33
N ALA A 84 -8.09 -7.01 -0.37
CA ALA A 84 -6.97 -7.93 -0.28
C ALA A 84 -6.13 -7.89 -1.56
N SER A 85 -4.82 -7.68 -1.40
CA SER A 85 -3.89 -7.47 -2.51
C SER A 85 -2.65 -8.37 -2.47
N LEU A 86 -2.43 -9.12 -1.38
CA LEU A 86 -1.37 -10.14 -1.29
C LEU A 86 -1.95 -11.48 -1.73
N LYS A 87 -1.27 -12.16 -2.66
CA LYS A 87 -1.64 -13.52 -3.09
C LYS A 87 -0.56 -14.51 -2.68
N CYS A 88 -0.96 -15.72 -2.30
CA CYS A 88 -0.02 -16.82 -2.17
C CYS A 88 0.72 -17.08 -3.50
N ILE A 89 2.04 -17.28 -3.44
CA ILE A 89 2.89 -17.53 -4.61
C ILE A 89 2.55 -18.83 -5.35
N LYS A 90 1.95 -19.82 -4.68
CA LYS A 90 1.50 -21.06 -5.32
C LYS A 90 0.37 -20.74 -6.31
N LEU A 91 0.63 -20.96 -7.61
CA LEU A 91 -0.26 -20.58 -8.72
C LEU A 91 -1.73 -21.02 -8.56
N GLU A 92 -1.96 -22.25 -8.12
CA GLU A 92 -3.28 -22.86 -7.92
C GLU A 92 -3.95 -22.43 -6.60
N CYS A 93 -3.25 -21.68 -5.75
CA CYS A 93 -3.80 -21.19 -4.50
C CYS A 93 -4.58 -19.89 -4.74
N GLU A 94 -5.86 -19.91 -4.37
CA GLU A 94 -6.76 -18.77 -4.49
C GLU A 94 -6.81 -17.90 -3.23
N LYS A 95 -5.89 -18.11 -2.28
CA LYS A 95 -5.89 -17.35 -1.03
C LYS A 95 -5.28 -15.96 -1.22
N TRP A 96 -6.11 -14.96 -0.98
CA TRP A 96 -5.74 -13.55 -0.94
C TRP A 96 -5.80 -12.99 0.47
N TYR A 97 -4.97 -12.00 0.76
CA TYR A 97 -4.82 -11.42 2.09
C TYR A 97 -4.66 -9.90 2.06
N HIS A 98 -5.15 -9.23 3.09
CA HIS A 98 -4.55 -7.96 3.51
C HIS A 98 -3.20 -8.23 4.16
N LEU A 99 -2.30 -7.25 4.15
CA LEU A 99 -0.99 -7.39 4.78
C LEU A 99 -1.09 -7.81 6.25
N PHE A 100 -1.86 -7.09 7.06
CA PHE A 100 -2.02 -7.39 8.48
C PHE A 100 -2.66 -8.76 8.73
N CYS A 101 -3.60 -9.17 7.87
CA CYS A 101 -4.19 -10.51 7.94
C CYS A 101 -3.16 -11.60 7.66
N ALA A 102 -2.30 -11.41 6.66
CA ALA A 102 -1.23 -12.36 6.34
C ALA A 102 -0.21 -12.49 7.48
N ILE A 103 0.22 -11.37 8.07
CA ILE A 103 1.13 -11.34 9.24
C ILE A 103 0.57 -12.21 10.37
N ASN A 104 -0.73 -12.09 10.66
CA ASN A 104 -1.38 -12.82 11.74
C ASN A 104 -1.84 -14.24 11.39
N SER A 105 -1.64 -14.70 10.15
CA SER A 105 -2.07 -16.02 9.69
C SER A 105 -0.92 -16.96 9.31
N GLU A 106 0.25 -16.75 9.92
CA GLU A 106 1.47 -17.55 9.71
C GLU A 106 1.89 -17.62 8.22
N CYS A 107 1.61 -16.55 7.47
CA CYS A 107 2.15 -16.43 6.12
C CYS A 107 3.64 -16.12 6.19
N VAL A 108 4.39 -16.66 5.23
CA VAL A 108 5.82 -16.40 5.08
C VAL A 108 6.04 -15.37 3.99
N PHE A 109 6.85 -14.38 4.30
CA PHE A 109 7.22 -13.26 3.43
C PHE A 109 8.65 -13.47 2.92
N MET A 110 8.89 -13.20 1.63
CA MET A 110 10.18 -13.43 0.96
C MET A 110 10.82 -12.13 0.47
N LYS A 111 12.15 -12.14 0.28
CA LYS A 111 12.94 -10.97 -0.11
C LYS A 111 12.54 -10.35 -1.46
N ASP A 112 11.95 -11.12 -2.35
CA ASP A 112 11.44 -10.69 -3.65
C ASP A 112 10.02 -10.09 -3.58
N THR A 113 9.57 -9.71 -2.39
CA THR A 113 8.22 -9.16 -2.10
C THR A 113 7.07 -10.13 -2.38
N THR A 114 7.34 -11.43 -2.48
CA THR A 114 6.31 -12.47 -2.58
C THR A 114 5.97 -13.10 -1.23
N MET A 115 4.81 -13.75 -1.14
CA MET A 115 4.30 -14.35 0.08
C MET A 115 3.76 -15.76 -0.18
N ALA A 116 3.92 -16.67 0.78
CA ALA A 116 3.19 -17.94 0.80
C ALA A 116 2.30 -18.05 2.04
N CYS A 117 1.11 -18.62 1.87
CA CYS A 117 0.26 -18.97 3.00
C CYS A 117 0.84 -20.15 3.79
N LYS A 118 0.36 -20.34 5.02
CA LYS A 118 0.75 -21.45 5.89
C LYS A 118 0.67 -22.86 5.27
N ASP A 119 -0.21 -23.08 4.30
CA ASP A 119 -0.33 -24.39 3.63
C ASP A 119 0.76 -24.62 2.57
N HIS A 120 1.48 -23.57 2.16
CA HIS A 120 2.45 -23.57 1.07
C HIS A 120 3.83 -23.01 1.48
N CYS A 121 4.09 -22.88 2.79
CA CYS A 121 5.38 -22.39 3.28
C CYS A 121 6.45 -23.48 3.47
N ASN A 122 6.08 -24.77 3.40
CA ASN A 122 6.95 -25.89 3.77
C ASN A 122 8.24 -26.01 2.94
N ASN A 123 8.22 -25.56 1.68
CA ASN A 123 9.38 -25.63 0.78
C ASN A 123 10.14 -24.30 0.69
N ILE A 124 9.79 -23.31 1.54
CA ILE A 124 10.47 -22.02 1.55
C ILE A 124 11.66 -22.09 2.48
N HIS A 125 12.81 -21.79 1.90
CA HIS A 125 14.08 -21.76 2.57
C HIS A 125 14.19 -20.55 3.52
N PRO A 126 14.57 -20.72 4.80
CA PRO A 126 14.63 -19.61 5.76
C PRO A 126 15.52 -18.43 5.33
N GLU A 127 16.55 -18.67 4.51
CA GLU A 127 17.47 -17.63 4.03
C GLU A 127 16.83 -16.64 3.03
N VAL A 128 15.72 -17.02 2.40
CA VAL A 128 14.96 -16.12 1.50
C VAL A 128 13.83 -15.39 2.22
N CYS A 129 13.53 -15.77 3.46
CA CYS A 129 12.47 -15.16 4.25
C CYS A 129 12.86 -13.79 4.81
N VAL A 130 11.85 -12.95 5.06
CA VAL A 130 11.98 -11.72 5.83
C VAL A 130 11.05 -11.76 7.05
N THR A 131 11.55 -11.27 8.18
CA THR A 131 10.80 -11.20 9.45
C THR A 131 10.44 -9.77 9.84
N GLN A 132 11.08 -8.78 9.21
CA GLN A 132 10.82 -7.35 9.40
C GLN A 132 10.34 -6.77 8.08
N LEU A 133 9.20 -6.08 8.13
CA LEU A 133 8.56 -5.48 6.96
C LEU A 133 8.80 -3.97 6.88
N GLU A 134 9.61 -3.43 7.79
CA GLU A 134 9.90 -1.99 7.89
C GLU A 134 10.58 -1.47 6.62
N ALA A 135 9.89 -0.58 5.92
CA ALA A 135 10.47 0.17 4.82
C ALA A 135 11.08 1.49 5.33
N LEU A 136 12.32 1.41 5.85
CA LEU A 136 13.04 2.58 6.40
C LEU A 136 13.62 3.54 5.34
N ARG A 137 13.53 3.15 4.06
CA ARG A 137 13.99 3.96 2.92
C ARG A 137 12.90 4.91 2.43
N ARG A 138 13.26 5.86 1.57
CA ARG A 138 12.29 6.76 0.92
C ARG A 138 11.41 5.94 -0.02
N ILE A 139 10.12 5.83 0.31
CA ILE A 139 9.11 5.20 -0.55
C ILE A 139 8.08 6.24 -1.01
N TYR A 140 7.73 6.23 -2.28
CA TYR A 140 6.69 7.07 -2.88
C TYR A 140 5.96 6.32 -4.00
N VAL A 141 4.78 6.78 -4.40
CA VAL A 141 4.05 6.22 -5.55
C VAL A 141 4.57 6.90 -6.80
N GLU A 142 5.12 6.11 -7.73
CA GLU A 142 5.63 6.60 -9.01
C GLU A 142 4.46 7.08 -9.86
N ARG A 143 4.58 8.28 -10.44
CA ARG A 143 3.53 8.87 -11.29
C ARG A 143 4.08 8.95 -12.70
N GLU A 144 3.31 8.45 -13.67
CA GLU A 144 3.62 8.73 -15.06
C GLU A 144 3.43 10.23 -15.31
N GLU A 145 4.52 11.00 -15.27
CA GLU A 145 4.54 12.44 -15.54
C GLU A 145 3.85 12.77 -16.88
N ASN A 146 3.94 11.87 -17.86
CA ASN A 146 3.32 12.01 -19.18
C ASN A 146 1.79 11.98 -19.16
N ALA A 147 1.16 11.20 -18.28
CA ALA A 147 -0.29 11.16 -18.14
C ALA A 147 -0.82 12.43 -17.46
N LEU A 148 -0.06 12.97 -16.51
CA LEU A 148 -0.33 14.29 -15.89
C LEU A 148 -0.21 15.41 -16.92
N LEU A 149 0.86 15.44 -17.73
CA LEU A 149 1.03 16.40 -18.81
C LEU A 149 -0.08 16.30 -19.87
N ALA A 150 -0.49 15.08 -20.24
CA ALA A 150 -1.61 14.87 -21.16
C ALA A 150 -2.95 15.37 -20.59
N ARG A 151 -3.20 15.16 -19.29
CA ARG A 151 -4.41 15.68 -18.61
C ARG A 151 -4.38 17.21 -18.48
N ILE A 152 -3.23 17.80 -18.19
CA ILE A 152 -3.04 19.26 -18.14
C ILE A 152 -3.23 19.88 -19.53
N TYR A 153 -2.67 19.25 -20.58
CA TYR A 153 -2.79 19.72 -21.95
C TYR A 153 -4.24 19.63 -22.46
N ASN A 154 -4.92 18.51 -22.18
CA ASN A 154 -6.31 18.29 -22.60
C ASN A 154 -7.35 19.09 -21.79
N ASN A 155 -7.04 19.49 -20.54
CA ASN A 155 -7.99 20.14 -19.64
C ASN A 155 -7.71 21.62 -19.39
N SER A 156 -7.05 22.29 -20.34
CA SER A 156 -6.68 23.72 -20.31
C SER A 156 -7.87 24.71 -20.27
N PHE A 157 -9.08 24.25 -19.88
CA PHE A 157 -10.29 25.07 -19.65
C PHE A 157 -10.99 24.83 -18.31
N SER A 158 -10.41 24.13 -17.32
CA SER A 158 -11.03 24.03 -15.98
C SER A 158 -10.13 24.56 -14.88
N SER A 159 -10.50 25.74 -14.38
CA SER A 159 -9.79 26.62 -13.42
C SER A 159 -9.65 26.08 -11.98
N ASP A 160 -9.67 24.77 -11.73
CA ASP A 160 -9.75 24.29 -10.33
C ASP A 160 -8.99 22.99 -10.03
N MET A 161 -7.71 22.92 -10.43
CA MET A 161 -6.81 21.83 -10.02
C MET A 161 -5.64 22.39 -9.20
N MET A 162 -5.79 22.39 -7.87
CA MET A 162 -4.74 22.81 -6.95
C MET A 162 -3.85 21.59 -6.60
N MET A 163 -2.63 21.54 -7.15
CA MET A 163 -1.62 20.56 -6.75
C MET A 163 -0.65 21.20 -5.74
N ARG A 164 -0.44 20.57 -4.57
CA ARG A 164 0.65 20.97 -3.68
C ARG A 164 1.96 20.42 -4.21
N VAL A 165 2.81 21.32 -4.70
CA VAL A 165 4.21 21.03 -5.01
C VAL A 165 5.00 21.04 -3.70
N GLY A 166 5.48 19.88 -3.26
CA GLY A 166 6.48 19.78 -2.20
C GLY A 166 7.88 19.75 -2.83
N ASN A 167 8.77 20.64 -2.39
CA ASN A 167 10.17 20.65 -2.80
C ASN A 167 10.92 19.41 -2.29
N LEU A 168 11.89 18.96 -3.09
CA LEU A 168 12.75 17.77 -2.90
C LEU A 168 13.48 17.72 -1.55
#